data_AF-A0A1G2YTL4-F1
#
_entry.id   AF-A0A1G2YTL4-F1
#
_cell.length_a   1.000
_cell.length_b   1.000
_cell.length_c   1.000
_cell.angle_alpha   90.00
_cell.angle_beta   90.00
_cell.angle_gamma   90.00
#
_symmetry.space_group_name_H-M   'P 1'
#
loop_
_entity.id
_entity.type
_entity.pdbx_description
1 polymer ?
#
loop_
_entity_poly.entity_id
_entity_poly.type
_entity_poly.pdbx_seq_one_letter_code
_entity_poly.pdbx_strand_id
1 'polypeptide(L)'
;MAIIDRIREKIRSRDYYLSSHAEDEMADDGFERKDVENALLRGTIEKKLTHDPRGTRYQVEGPACDGRQMQVLCRFKEKGPLIIITVYEKRFQ
;
A
#
# COMPACT_ATOMS: atom_id res chain seq x y z
N MET A 1 2.10 1.82 -19.30
CA MET A 1 2.66 1.61 -17.95
C MET A 1 1.60 0.94 -17.10
N ALA A 2 1.92 -0.18 -16.44
CA ALA A 2 0.95 -0.86 -15.57
C ALA A 2 0.68 -0.03 -14.31
N ILE A 3 -0.47 -0.21 -13.66
CA ILE A 3 -0.78 0.54 -12.44
C ILE A 3 0.24 0.27 -11.33
N ILE A 4 0.71 -0.98 -11.22
CA ILE A 4 1.73 -1.34 -10.22
C ILE A 4 3.04 -0.57 -10.45
N ASP A 5 3.42 -0.29 -11.69
CA ASP A 5 4.62 0.50 -11.99
C ASP A 5 4.46 1.95 -11.54
N ARG A 6 3.25 2.53 -11.69
CA ARG A 6 2.92 3.87 -11.17
C ARG A 6 2.98 3.93 -9.65
N ILE A 7 2.51 2.89 -8.97
CA ILE A 7 2.63 2.77 -7.51
C ILE A 7 4.11 2.73 -7.12
N ARG A 8 4.90 1.87 -7.75
CA ARG A 8 6.34 1.73 -7.50
C ARG A 8 7.10 3.02 -7.74
N GLU A 9 6.74 3.78 -8.78
CA GLU A 9 7.31 5.10 -9.05
C GLU A 9 7.06 6.06 -7.89
N LYS A 10 5.81 6.16 -7.41
CA LYS A 10 5.43 7.02 -6.26
C LYS A 10 6.17 6.64 -4.98
N ILE A 11 6.40 5.35 -4.75
CA ILE A 11 7.18 4.88 -3.60
C ILE A 11 8.65 5.26 -3.75
N ARG A 12 9.26 5.01 -4.91
CA ARG A 12 10.68 5.33 -5.17
C ARG A 12 10.96 6.84 -5.10
N SER A 13 10.03 7.66 -5.56
CA SER A 13 10.16 9.12 -5.50
C SER A 13 9.76 9.71 -4.14
N ARG A 14 9.35 8.88 -3.17
CA ARG A 14 8.77 9.31 -1.88
C ARG A 14 7.58 10.26 -2.02
N ASP A 15 6.87 10.18 -3.14
CA ASP A 15 5.65 10.94 -3.42
C ASP A 15 4.41 10.14 -2.97
N TYR A 16 4.38 9.84 -1.67
CA TYR A 16 3.28 9.14 -1.02
C TYR A 16 3.03 9.70 0.39
N TYR A 17 1.84 9.44 0.92
CA TYR A 17 1.41 9.81 2.26
C TYR A 17 0.84 8.58 2.96
N LEU A 18 1.32 8.29 4.18
CA LEU A 18 0.71 7.34 5.11
C LEU A 18 -0.36 8.07 5.91
N SER A 19 -1.60 7.57 5.88
CA SER A 19 -2.64 8.09 6.77
C SER A 19 -2.39 7.68 8.22
N SER A 20 -2.91 8.43 9.19
CA SER A 20 -2.79 8.09 10.62
C SER A 20 -3.27 6.67 10.91
N HIS A 21 -4.40 6.27 10.32
CA HIS A 21 -4.91 4.90 10.44
C HIS A 21 -3.94 3.85 9.89
N ALA A 22 -3.23 4.14 8.80
CA ALA A 22 -2.21 3.23 8.30
C ALA A 22 -0.99 3.18 9.21
N GLU A 23 -0.62 4.27 9.89
CA GLU A 23 0.46 4.28 10.87
C GLU A 23 0.10 3.47 12.12
N ASP A 24 -1.14 3.60 12.61
CA ASP A 24 -1.65 2.85 13.76
C ASP A 24 -1.66 1.33 13.48
N GLU A 25 -2.30 0.88 12.38
CA GLU A 25 -2.38 -0.55 12.03
C GLU A 25 -0.99 -1.16 11.75
N MET A 26 -0.11 -0.39 11.11
CA MET A 26 1.28 -0.81 10.88
C MET A 26 2.00 -1.07 12.21
N ALA A 27 1.84 -0.18 13.18
CA ALA A 27 2.44 -0.33 14.50
C ALA A 27 1.85 -1.50 15.27
N ASP A 28 0.52 -1.68 15.21
CA ASP A 28 -0.19 -2.77 15.87
C ASP A 28 0.24 -4.16 15.34
N ASP A 29 0.50 -4.28 14.04
CA ASP A 29 1.04 -5.50 13.42
C ASP A 29 2.58 -5.63 13.52
N GLY A 30 3.26 -4.70 14.18
CA GLY A 30 4.72 -4.71 14.35
C GLY A 30 5.47 -4.57 13.03
N PHE A 31 4.94 -3.76 12.10
CA PHE A 31 5.59 -3.35 10.88
C PHE A 31 6.19 -1.95 11.01
N GLU A 32 7.16 -1.65 10.15
CA GLU A 32 7.70 -0.31 9.95
C GLU A 32 7.40 0.18 8.53
N ARG A 33 7.60 1.48 8.29
CA ARG A 33 7.39 2.10 6.97
C ARG A 33 8.15 1.37 5.85
N LYS A 34 9.36 0.88 6.12
CA LYS A 34 10.18 0.13 5.16
C LYS A 34 9.52 -1.17 4.72
N ASP A 35 8.71 -1.80 5.58
CA ASP A 35 7.99 -3.02 5.27
C ASP A 35 6.87 -2.74 4.27
N VAL A 36 6.12 -1.65 4.49
CA VAL A 36 5.08 -1.16 3.57
C VAL A 36 5.68 -0.79 2.21
N GLU A 37 6.80 -0.08 2.20
CA GLU A 37 7.52 0.25 0.95
C GLU A 37 7.97 -1.01 0.22
N ASN A 38 8.56 -1.99 0.93
CA ASN A 38 9.00 -3.26 0.34
C ASN A 38 7.82 -4.05 -0.24
N ALA A 39 6.68 -4.11 0.46
CA ALA A 39 5.48 -4.76 -0.01
C ALA A 39 4.95 -4.11 -1.30
N LEU A 40 4.91 -2.77 -1.36
CA LEU A 40 4.48 -2.05 -2.56
C LEU A 40 5.47 -2.17 -3.74
N LEU A 41 6.77 -2.28 -3.44
CA LEU A 41 7.81 -2.41 -4.46
C LEU A 41 7.85 -3.82 -5.07
N ARG A 42 7.62 -4.85 -4.27
CA ARG A 42 7.78 -6.27 -4.67
C ARG A 42 6.46 -6.98 -4.90
N GLY A 43 5.35 -6.40 -4.47
CA GLY A 43 4.02 -7.00 -4.51
C GLY A 43 3.29 -6.93 -5.86
N THR A 44 2.08 -7.45 -5.83
CA THR A 44 1.11 -7.51 -6.93
C THR A 44 -0.22 -6.86 -6.54
N ILE A 45 -0.95 -6.34 -7.52
CA ILE A 45 -2.30 -5.82 -7.27
C ILE A 45 -3.26 -7.00 -7.23
N GLU A 46 -3.80 -7.30 -6.06
CA GLU A 46 -4.78 -8.37 -5.86
C GLU A 46 -6.19 -7.91 -6.21
N LYS A 47 -6.54 -6.67 -5.85
CA LYS A 47 -7.89 -6.13 -6.10
C LYS A 47 -7.86 -4.67 -6.54
N LYS A 48 -8.79 -4.34 -7.44
CA LYS A 48 -9.11 -2.98 -7.88
C LYS A 48 -10.55 -2.66 -7.45
N LEU A 49 -10.72 -1.68 -6.57
CA LEU A 49 -12.02 -1.29 -6.01
C LEU A 49 -12.47 0.05 -6.63
N THR A 50 -13.49 0.01 -7.50
CA THR A 50 -13.87 1.17 -8.35
C THR A 50 -15.10 1.94 -7.90
N HIS A 51 -15.88 1.43 -6.95
CA HIS A 51 -17.17 2.02 -6.52
C HIS A 51 -17.05 2.97 -5.32
N ASP A 52 -15.86 3.50 -5.04
CA ASP A 52 -15.64 4.48 -3.98
C ASP A 52 -15.73 5.90 -4.57
N PRO A 53 -16.59 6.80 -4.05
CA PRO A 53 -16.75 8.16 -4.56
C PRO A 53 -15.46 8.99 -4.46
N ARG A 54 -14.50 8.55 -3.64
CA ARG A 54 -13.20 9.19 -3.46
C ARG A 54 -12.16 8.67 -4.46
N GLY A 55 -12.56 7.81 -5.40
CA GLY A 55 -11.73 7.29 -6.48
C GLY A 55 -11.31 5.84 -6.30
N THR A 56 -10.71 5.26 -7.35
CA THR A 56 -10.30 3.84 -7.36
C THR A 56 -9.25 3.56 -6.29
N ARG A 57 -9.47 2.51 -5.49
CA ARG A 57 -8.51 1.97 -4.53
C ARG A 57 -7.89 0.69 -5.07
N TYR A 58 -6.62 0.47 -4.72
CA TYR A 58 -5.85 -0.70 -5.12
C TYR A 58 -5.35 -1.41 -3.86
N GLN A 59 -5.66 -2.69 -3.77
CA GLN A 59 -5.13 -3.56 -2.74
C GLN A 59 -3.90 -4.25 -3.33
N VAL A 60 -2.75 -3.95 -2.77
CA VAL A 60 -1.47 -4.55 -3.14
C VAL A 60 -1.10 -5.56 -2.07
N GLU A 61 -0.73 -6.76 -2.48
CA GLU A 61 -0.18 -7.78 -1.58
C GLU A 61 1.30 -7.93 -1.84
N GLY A 62 2.09 -7.94 -0.77
CA GLY A 62 3.52 -8.14 -0.89
C GLY A 62 4.21 -8.45 0.44
N PRO A 63 5.49 -8.83 0.39
CA PRO A 63 6.25 -9.17 1.58
C PRO A 63 6.70 -7.92 2.34
N ALA A 64 6.64 -7.99 3.67
CA ALA A 64 7.46 -7.18 4.58
C ALA A 64 8.96 -7.48 4.40
N CYS A 65 9.83 -6.70 5.05
CA CYS A 65 11.27 -6.96 5.04
C CYS A 65 11.65 -8.27 5.73
N ASP A 66 10.86 -8.72 6.72
CA ASP A 66 11.02 -9.99 7.42
C ASP A 66 10.36 -11.19 6.73
N GLY A 67 9.68 -10.97 5.60
CA GLY A 67 9.02 -12.00 4.80
C GLY A 67 7.55 -12.27 5.15
N ARG A 68 7.02 -11.72 6.25
CA ARG A 68 5.57 -11.75 6.53
C ARG A 68 4.81 -11.12 5.36
N GLN A 69 3.66 -11.68 4.99
CA GLN A 69 2.83 -11.08 3.93
C GLN A 69 1.97 -9.99 4.52
N MET A 70 1.78 -8.90 3.77
CA MET A 70 0.85 -7.83 4.14
C MET A 70 0.02 -7.41 2.94
N GLN A 71 -1.12 -6.80 3.25
CA GLN A 71 -1.97 -6.15 2.27
C GLN A 71 -2.00 -4.65 2.54
N VAL A 72 -1.76 -3.88 1.48
CA VAL A 72 -1.70 -2.43 1.51
C VAL A 72 -2.82 -1.87 0.64
N LEU A 73 -3.72 -1.12 1.24
CA LEU A 73 -4.78 -0.43 0.50
C LEU A 73 -4.36 0.99 0.20
N CYS A 74 -4.28 1.34 -1.08
CA CYS A 74 -3.81 2.65 -1.53
C CYS A 74 -4.69 3.25 -2.62
N ARG A 75 -4.56 4.56 -2.87
CA ARG A 75 -5.19 5.24 -4.01
C ARG A 75 -4.36 6.41 -4.50
N PHE A 76 -4.52 6.78 -5.76
CA PHE A 76 -3.94 8.02 -6.28
C PHE A 76 -4.84 9.21 -5.94
N LYS A 77 -4.22 10.31 -5.50
CA LYS A 77 -4.86 11.62 -5.58
C LYS A 77 -4.83 12.09 -7.04
N GLU A 78 -5.89 12.75 -7.52
CA GLU A 78 -6.02 13.19 -8.93
C GLU A 78 -4.80 13.97 -9.42
N LYS A 79 -4.29 14.87 -8.58
CA LYS A 79 -2.98 15.53 -8.72
C LYS A 79 -2.29 15.48 -7.37
N GLY A 80 -1.31 14.58 -7.22
CA GLY A 80 -0.50 14.51 -6.00
C GLY A 80 0.01 13.11 -5.63
N PRO A 81 0.26 12.88 -4.33
CA PRO A 81 0.90 11.67 -3.85
C PRO A 81 -0.02 10.45 -3.95
N LEU A 82 0.59 9.27 -3.86
CA LEU A 82 -0.12 8.05 -3.52
C LEU A 82 -0.54 8.11 -2.04
N ILE A 83 -1.80 7.85 -1.74
CA ILE A 83 -2.29 7.77 -0.36
C ILE A 83 -2.33 6.31 0.05
N ILE A 84 -1.58 5.96 1.09
CA ILE A 84 -1.64 4.68 1.79
C ILE A 84 -2.70 4.81 2.88
N ILE A 85 -3.82 4.09 2.70
CA ILE A 85 -5.05 4.25 3.50
C ILE A 85 -5.02 3.36 4.74
N THR A 86 -4.59 2.11 4.58
CA THR A 86 -4.46 1.13 5.67
C THR A 86 -3.50 0.03 5.22
N VAL A 87 -2.89 -0.64 6.19
CA VAL A 87 -2.02 -1.81 6.00
C VAL A 87 -2.42 -2.86 7.02
N TYR A 88 -2.27 -4.13 6.69
CA TYR A 88 -2.55 -5.22 7.63
C TYR A 88 -1.76 -6.48 7.24
N GLU A 89 -1.33 -7.23 8.25
CA GLU A 89 -0.73 -8.54 8.08
C GLU A 89 -1.72 -9.49 7.38
N LYS A 90 -1.27 -10.11 6.29
CA LYS A 90 -2.02 -11.19 5.66
C LYS A 90 -1.75 -12.47 6.43
N ARG A 91 -2.63 -12.77 7.37
CA ARG A 91 -2.66 -14.07 8.03
C ARG A 91 -3.29 -15.09 7.10
N PHE A 92 -2.55 -16.15 6.78
CA PHE A 92 -3.08 -17.29 6.05
C PHE A 92 -4.11 -18.00 6.95
N GLN A 93 -5.37 -18.06 6.51
CA GLN A 93 -6.37 -18.98 7.07
C GLN A 93 -6.17 -20.37 6.47
#